data_AF-A0AAU1YJF5-F1
#
_entry.id   AF-A0AAU1YJF5-F1
#
_cell.length_a   1.000
_cell.length_b   1.000
_cell.length_c   1.000
_cell.angle_alpha   90.00
_cell.angle_beta   90.00
_cell.angle_gamma   90.00
#
_symmetry.space_group_name_H-M   'P 1'
#
loop_
_entity.id
_entity.type
_entity.pdbx_description
1 polymer ?
#
loop_
_entity_poly.entity_id
_entity_poly.type
_entity_poly.pdbx_seq_one_letter_code
_entity_poly.pdbx_strand_id
1 'polypeptide(L)'
;MLTVHELKRLARNAAELMTLSGQLQGAGVQLELLTGPLTGIYDPGCMGAMFFAVLAAAAQIERNYIREKPLEGQVTAASKGNHGGRPKAIDDDMLTFAVALKDKGVPVPESAKKLTIKVGKNAGKSPSVASLYWALGEAEQQQDDGARVIEQRRPVPARITGPGSGTHPELMERLTRQALEGSNDDVLELLAQRAADEGNPR
;
A
#
# COMPACT_ATOMS: atom_id res chain seq x y z
N MET A 1 29.03 -29.52 -14.13
CA MET A 1 28.80 -29.98 -12.74
C MET A 1 29.37 -28.94 -11.80
N LEU A 2 28.64 -28.57 -10.75
CA LEU A 2 29.03 -27.63 -9.72
C LEU A 2 29.17 -28.39 -8.39
N THR A 3 30.38 -28.46 -7.86
CA THR A 3 30.66 -29.16 -6.59
C THR A 3 30.80 -28.16 -5.46
N VAL A 4 30.04 -28.39 -4.39
CA VAL A 4 30.01 -27.51 -3.22
C VAL A 4 30.19 -28.35 -1.96
N HIS A 5 30.95 -27.83 -1.00
CA HIS A 5 31.23 -28.57 0.22
C HIS A 5 29.96 -28.84 1.05
N GLU A 6 29.01 -27.90 1.11
CA GLU A 6 27.76 -28.02 1.89
C GLU A 6 26.71 -27.03 1.36
N LEU A 7 25.41 -27.33 1.51
CA LEU A 7 24.31 -26.50 0.99
C LEU A 7 24.35 -25.03 1.46
N LYS A 8 24.75 -24.77 2.71
CA LYS A 8 24.85 -23.39 3.25
C LYS A 8 25.91 -22.52 2.56
N ARG A 9 26.79 -23.12 1.76
CA ARG A 9 27.80 -22.40 0.97
C ARG A 9 27.32 -22.06 -0.43
N LEU A 10 26.12 -22.51 -0.80
CA LEU A 10 25.52 -22.29 -2.11
C LEU A 10 24.97 -20.86 -2.24
N ALA A 11 24.46 -20.26 -1.16
CA ALA A 11 23.86 -18.92 -1.17
C ALA A 11 23.88 -18.26 0.22
N ARG A 12 23.81 -16.92 0.28
CA ARG A 12 23.79 -16.16 1.54
C ARG A 12 22.40 -16.05 2.17
N ASN A 13 21.37 -16.24 1.36
CA ASN A 13 19.97 -16.20 1.78
C ASN A 13 19.10 -17.04 0.83
N ALA A 14 17.86 -17.28 1.24
CA ALA A 14 16.86 -18.05 0.50
C ALA A 14 16.61 -17.49 -0.91
N ALA A 15 16.57 -16.17 -1.06
CA ALA A 15 16.28 -15.54 -2.35
C ALA A 15 17.41 -15.78 -3.37
N GLU A 16 18.66 -15.71 -2.93
CA GLU A 16 19.83 -16.09 -3.72
C GLU A 16 19.81 -17.58 -4.05
N LEU A 17 19.49 -18.44 -3.08
CA LEU A 17 19.38 -19.89 -3.28
C LEU A 17 18.34 -20.25 -4.33
N MET A 18 17.17 -19.60 -4.29
CA MET A 18 16.10 -19.79 -5.29
C MET A 18 16.57 -19.43 -6.69
N THR A 19 17.21 -18.26 -6.81
CA THR A 19 17.68 -17.74 -8.10
C THR A 19 18.74 -18.64 -8.68
N LEU A 20 19.71 -19.07 -7.86
CA LEU A 20 20.78 -19.97 -8.26
C LEU A 20 20.25 -21.36 -8.60
N SER A 21 19.33 -21.90 -7.81
CA SER A 21 18.64 -23.18 -8.09
C SER A 21 17.99 -23.16 -9.48
N GLY A 22 17.21 -22.12 -9.79
CA GLY A 22 16.57 -21.96 -11.10
C GLY A 22 17.56 -21.78 -12.25
N GLN A 23 18.66 -21.04 -12.03
CA GLN A 23 19.72 -20.89 -13.02
C GLN A 23 20.44 -22.21 -13.32
N LEU A 24 20.78 -22.97 -12.29
CA LEU A 24 21.42 -24.28 -12.43
C LEU A 24 20.51 -25.27 -13.14
N GLN A 25 19.21 -25.27 -12.80
CA GLN A 25 18.21 -26.10 -13.46
C GLN A 25 18.04 -25.73 -14.95
N GLY A 26 17.89 -24.44 -15.26
CA GLY A 26 17.74 -23.96 -16.64
C GLY A 26 18.98 -24.19 -17.50
N ALA A 27 20.16 -24.18 -16.88
CA ALA A 27 21.43 -24.49 -17.55
C ALA A 27 21.76 -25.99 -17.60
N GLY A 28 20.94 -26.87 -17.01
CA GLY A 28 21.21 -28.31 -16.95
C GLY A 28 22.47 -28.68 -16.14
N VAL A 29 22.88 -27.83 -15.20
CA VAL A 29 24.10 -28.03 -14.41
C VAL A 29 23.80 -28.90 -13.20
N GLN A 30 24.45 -30.06 -13.15
CA GLN A 30 24.42 -30.94 -11.98
C GLN A 30 25.05 -30.29 -10.75
N LEU A 31 24.44 -30.46 -9.58
CA LEU A 31 24.93 -29.97 -8.29
C LEU A 31 25.43 -31.15 -7.45
N GLU A 32 26.66 -31.09 -6.97
CA GLU A 32 27.24 -32.08 -6.06
C GLU A 32 27.46 -31.46 -4.68
N LEU A 33 26.95 -32.12 -3.66
CA LEU A 33 27.13 -31.76 -2.25
C LEU A 33 28.04 -32.78 -1.58
N LEU A 34 29.18 -32.34 -1.06
CA LEU A 34 30.20 -33.22 -0.48
C LEU A 34 29.93 -33.60 0.98
N THR A 35 29.17 -32.79 1.71
CA THR A 35 28.89 -32.99 3.14
C THR A 35 27.49 -32.55 3.52
N GLY A 36 27.02 -33.05 4.68
CA GLY A 36 25.72 -32.73 5.26
C GLY A 36 24.64 -33.79 4.98
N PRO A 37 23.39 -33.55 5.41
CA PRO A 37 22.30 -34.52 5.27
C PRO A 37 21.86 -34.74 3.82
N LEU A 38 22.20 -33.81 2.93
CA LEU A 38 21.85 -33.81 1.51
C LEU A 38 23.09 -34.10 0.65
N THR A 39 24.01 -34.95 1.14
CA THR A 39 25.22 -35.34 0.38
C THR A 39 24.81 -36.15 -0.85
N GLY A 40 25.37 -35.83 -2.02
CA GLY A 40 25.07 -36.52 -3.26
C GLY A 40 25.16 -35.64 -4.50
N ILE A 41 24.91 -36.25 -5.67
CA ILE A 41 24.89 -35.58 -6.98
C ILE A 41 23.43 -35.45 -7.42
N TYR A 42 23.02 -34.22 -7.75
CA TYR A 42 21.67 -33.85 -8.14
C TYR A 42 21.67 -33.40 -9.60
N ASP A 43 21.06 -34.21 -10.47
CA ASP A 43 20.88 -33.89 -11.88
C ASP A 43 19.51 -33.22 -12.13
N PRO A 44 19.47 -31.98 -12.66
CA PRO A 44 18.23 -31.28 -12.97
C PRO A 44 17.32 -31.98 -13.99
N GLY A 45 17.85 -32.86 -14.84
CA GLY A 45 17.08 -33.57 -15.89
C GLY A 45 16.53 -34.93 -15.48
N CYS A 46 16.94 -35.47 -14.32
CA CYS A 46 16.60 -36.82 -13.86
C CYS A 46 16.11 -36.78 -12.39
N MET A 47 16.58 -37.70 -11.54
CA MET A 47 16.16 -37.79 -10.13
C MET A 47 16.45 -36.54 -9.29
N GLY A 48 17.37 -35.68 -9.72
CA GLY A 48 17.67 -34.41 -9.03
C GLY A 48 16.67 -33.30 -9.31
N ALA A 49 15.80 -33.40 -10.33
CA ALA A 49 14.81 -32.38 -10.66
C ALA A 49 13.89 -32.05 -9.46
N MET A 50 13.49 -33.07 -8.70
CA MET A 50 12.68 -32.92 -7.48
C MET A 50 13.42 -32.11 -6.41
N PHE A 51 14.73 -32.28 -6.29
CA PHE A 51 15.55 -31.53 -5.33
C PHE A 51 15.54 -30.02 -5.64
N PHE A 52 15.75 -29.65 -6.92
CA PHE A 52 15.66 -28.26 -7.36
C PHE A 52 14.26 -27.66 -7.15
N ALA A 53 13.20 -28.45 -7.38
CA ALA A 53 11.82 -28.03 -7.15
C ALA A 53 11.52 -27.78 -5.65
N VAL A 54 11.97 -28.67 -4.76
CA VAL A 54 11.81 -28.49 -3.30
C VAL A 54 12.60 -27.28 -2.82
N LEU A 55 13.83 -27.07 -3.30
CA LEU A 55 14.62 -25.88 -2.98
C LEU A 55 13.92 -24.59 -3.44
N ALA A 56 13.34 -24.60 -4.65
CA ALA A 56 12.60 -23.46 -5.16
C ALA A 56 11.35 -23.16 -4.30
N ALA A 57 10.59 -24.19 -3.93
CA ALA A 57 9.41 -24.05 -3.09
C ALA A 57 9.74 -23.55 -1.67
N ALA A 58 10.74 -24.15 -1.02
CA ALA A 58 11.20 -23.74 0.31
C ALA A 58 11.67 -22.28 0.32
N ALA A 59 12.43 -21.88 -0.70
CA ALA A 59 12.91 -20.51 -0.80
C ALA A 59 11.78 -19.48 -1.05
N GLN A 60 10.71 -19.89 -1.77
CA GLN A 60 9.54 -19.04 -1.96
C GLN A 60 8.75 -18.86 -0.65
N ILE A 61 8.61 -19.91 0.15
CA ILE A 61 7.98 -19.85 1.48
C ILE A 61 8.76 -18.91 2.40
N GLU A 62 10.07 -19.10 2.51
CA GLU A 62 10.91 -18.24 3.35
C GLU A 62 10.87 -16.77 2.91
N ARG A 63 10.86 -16.51 1.60
CA ARG A 63 10.73 -15.14 1.09
C ARG A 63 9.41 -14.49 1.52
N ASN A 64 8.31 -15.21 1.42
CA ASN A 64 7.00 -14.70 1.84
C ASN A 64 7.00 -14.45 3.36
N TYR A 65 7.54 -15.40 4.14
CA TYR A 65 7.66 -15.27 5.59
C TYR A 65 8.48 -14.04 6.03
N ILE A 66 9.63 -13.80 5.40
CA ILE A 66 10.48 -12.62 5.66
C ILE A 66 9.74 -11.32 5.34
N ARG A 67 8.80 -11.31 4.40
CA ARG A 67 7.99 -10.11 4.09
C ARG A 67 6.85 -9.91 5.08
N GLU A 68 6.17 -10.99 5.45
CA GLU A 68 4.94 -10.92 6.25
C GLU A 68 5.24 -10.66 7.74
N LYS A 69 6.25 -11.33 8.30
CA LYS A 69 6.56 -11.24 9.74
C LYS A 69 6.95 -9.85 10.24
N PRO A 70 7.80 -9.08 9.52
CA PRO A 70 8.11 -7.71 9.93
C PRO A 70 6.89 -6.80 9.90
N LEU A 71 5.94 -7.02 8.98
CA LEU A 71 4.71 -6.22 8.92
C LEU A 71 3.85 -6.48 10.16
N GLU A 72 3.67 -7.74 10.56
CA GLU A 72 2.98 -8.09 11.82
C GLU A 72 3.67 -7.44 13.04
N GLY A 73 5.01 -7.48 13.06
CA GLY A 73 5.81 -6.84 14.10
C GLY A 73 5.66 -5.32 14.12
N GLN A 74 5.68 -4.68 12.95
CA GLN A 74 5.47 -3.24 12.81
C GLN A 74 4.07 -2.82 13.23
N VAL A 75 3.04 -3.56 12.85
CA VAL A 75 1.65 -3.30 13.27
C VAL A 75 1.52 -3.43 14.78
N THR A 76 2.13 -4.46 15.37
CA THR A 76 2.13 -4.66 16.83
C THR A 76 2.94 -3.60 17.57
N ALA A 77 4.03 -3.10 16.97
CA ALA A 77 4.79 -1.98 17.53
C ALA A 77 4.01 -0.67 17.42
N ALA A 78 3.38 -0.42 16.27
CA ALA A 78 2.55 0.74 16.01
C ALA A 78 1.34 0.81 16.95
N SER A 79 0.69 -0.32 17.25
CA SER A 79 -0.42 -0.35 18.23
C SER A 79 0.03 -0.03 19.67
N LYS A 80 1.33 -0.18 19.96
CA LYS A 80 1.97 0.25 21.22
C LYS A 80 2.53 1.68 21.15
N GLY A 81 2.28 2.41 20.06
CA GLY A 81 2.79 3.77 19.83
C GLY A 81 4.21 3.83 19.27
N ASN A 82 4.84 2.70 18.97
CA ASN A 82 6.17 2.63 18.38
C ASN A 82 6.06 2.56 16.85
N HIS A 83 6.03 3.73 16.20
CA HIS A 83 5.86 3.84 14.75
C HIS A 83 7.16 3.74 13.92
N GLY A 84 8.28 3.39 14.55
CA GLY A 84 9.59 3.31 13.88
C GLY A 84 10.02 4.65 13.27
N GLY A 85 11.03 4.62 12.38
CA GLY A 85 11.49 5.81 11.66
C GLY A 85 12.45 6.72 12.43
N ARG A 86 12.84 7.83 11.79
CA ARG A 86 13.75 8.82 12.38
C ARG A 86 12.97 9.69 13.37
N PRO A 87 13.46 9.89 14.61
CA PRO A 87 12.83 10.82 15.56
C PRO A 87 12.65 12.22 14.95
N LYS A 88 11.52 12.87 15.24
CA LYS A 88 11.27 14.24 14.80
C LYS A 88 12.36 15.17 15.34
N ALA A 89 12.91 16.01 14.46
CA ALA A 89 13.96 16.96 14.84
C ALA A 89 13.40 18.19 15.57
N ILE A 90 12.16 18.56 15.25
CA ILE A 90 11.42 19.65 15.91
C ILE A 90 10.34 18.97 16.76
N ASP A 91 10.41 19.20 18.07
CA ASP A 91 9.38 18.76 19.01
C ASP A 91 8.26 19.82 19.13
N ASP A 92 7.17 19.45 19.78
CA ASP A 92 5.99 20.33 19.90
C ASP A 92 6.30 21.59 20.74
N ASP A 93 7.20 21.49 21.72
CA ASP A 93 7.67 22.63 22.53
C ASP A 93 8.46 23.64 21.68
N MET A 94 9.39 23.14 20.87
CA MET A 94 10.21 23.92 19.93
C MET A 94 9.32 24.57 18.89
N LEU A 95 8.28 23.87 18.41
CA LEU A 95 7.31 24.43 17.49
C LEU A 95 6.51 25.56 18.14
N THR A 96 6.04 25.37 19.37
CA THR A 96 5.33 26.41 20.14
C THR A 96 6.21 27.64 20.34
N PHE A 97 7.48 27.45 20.70
CA PHE A 97 8.44 28.54 20.85
C PHE A 97 8.76 29.22 19.50
N ALA A 98 8.85 28.45 18.42
CA ALA A 98 9.08 28.97 17.07
C ALA A 98 7.92 29.86 16.59
N VAL A 99 6.67 29.45 16.84
CA VAL A 99 5.47 30.25 16.54
C VAL A 99 5.51 31.56 17.34
N ALA A 100 5.79 31.50 18.64
CA ALA A 100 5.91 32.69 19.47
C ALA A 100 7.04 33.65 19.01
N LEU A 101 8.15 33.14 18.48
CA LEU A 101 9.21 33.96 17.88
C LEU A 101 8.77 34.60 16.56
N LYS A 102 8.02 33.86 15.74
CA LYS A 102 7.46 34.36 14.48
C LYS A 102 6.45 35.47 14.73
N ASP A 103 5.56 35.32 15.71
CA ASP A 103 4.56 36.34 16.08
C ASP A 103 5.21 37.64 16.58
N LYS A 104 6.40 37.53 17.18
CA LYS A 104 7.24 38.67 17.57
C LYS A 104 8.01 39.29 16.39
N GLY A 105 7.84 38.78 15.17
CA GLY A 105 8.49 39.29 13.96
C GLY A 105 9.94 38.83 13.78
N VAL A 106 10.41 37.80 14.50
CA VAL A 106 11.79 37.30 14.35
C VAL A 106 11.91 36.49 13.06
N PRO A 107 12.90 36.78 12.19
CA PRO A 107 13.05 36.06 10.93
C PRO A 107 13.44 34.59 11.17
N VAL A 108 12.85 33.68 10.38
CA VAL A 108 12.99 32.21 10.52
C VAL A 108 14.45 31.72 10.60
N PRO A 109 15.42 32.26 9.83
CA PRO A 109 16.82 31.86 9.96
C PRO A 109 17.44 32.20 11.32
N GLU A 110 16.99 33.27 11.96
CA GLU A 110 17.45 33.68 13.28
C GLU A 110 16.74 32.85 14.38
N SER A 111 15.45 32.58 14.20
CA SER A 111 14.69 31.68 15.08
C SER A 111 15.30 30.28 15.12
N ALA A 112 15.74 29.74 13.99
CA ALA A 112 16.38 28.43 13.92
C ALA A 112 17.64 28.33 14.78
N LYS A 113 18.46 29.39 14.85
CA LYS A 113 19.68 29.41 15.69
C LYS A 113 19.38 29.42 17.19
N LYS A 114 18.23 29.93 17.59
CA LYS A 114 17.77 30.02 18.99
C LYS A 114 17.12 28.71 19.48
N LEU A 115 16.87 27.79 18.57
CA LEU A 115 16.26 26.48 18.85
C LEU A 115 17.34 25.39 18.93
N THR A 116 17.07 24.36 19.74
CA THR A 116 17.98 23.24 19.95
C THR A 116 17.22 21.92 19.86
N ILE A 117 17.69 21.01 19.00
CA ILE A 117 17.12 19.67 18.85
C ILE A 117 17.39 18.86 20.13
N LYS A 118 16.36 18.25 20.72
CA LYS A 118 16.50 17.45 21.96
C LYS A 118 16.90 15.99 21.74
N VAL A 119 16.55 15.38 20.60
CA VAL A 119 16.66 13.92 20.40
C VAL A 119 17.44 13.52 19.13
N GLY A 120 18.03 12.32 19.16
CA GLY A 120 18.70 11.69 18.01
C GLY A 120 20.13 12.16 17.75
N LYS A 121 20.70 11.78 16.59
CA LYS A 121 22.10 12.06 16.22
C LYS A 121 22.45 13.55 16.19
N ASN A 122 21.46 14.42 15.97
CA ASN A 122 21.63 15.88 15.90
C ASN A 122 21.22 16.58 17.21
N ALA A 123 21.03 15.84 18.31
CA ALA A 123 20.75 16.44 19.61
C ALA A 123 21.83 17.46 19.99
N GLY A 124 21.42 18.60 20.54
CA GLY A 124 22.31 19.72 20.89
C GLY A 124 22.67 20.66 19.74
N LYS A 125 22.26 20.37 18.49
CA LYS A 125 22.45 21.27 17.35
C LYS A 125 21.18 22.06 17.04
N SER A 126 21.34 23.20 16.37
CA SER A 126 20.22 23.96 15.82
C SER A 126 19.53 23.23 14.66
N PRO A 127 18.20 23.29 14.56
CA PRO A 127 17.47 22.74 13.41
C PRO A 127 17.85 23.44 12.12
N SER A 128 17.71 22.74 10.98
CA SER A 128 17.87 23.38 9.68
C SER A 128 16.73 24.36 9.44
N VAL A 129 17.04 25.45 8.75
CA VAL A 129 16.05 26.47 8.37
C VAL A 129 14.90 25.85 7.57
N ALA A 130 15.21 24.92 6.67
CA ALA A 130 14.20 24.17 5.90
C ALA A 130 13.26 23.34 6.79
N SER A 131 13.81 22.66 7.81
CA SER A 131 12.99 21.88 8.75
C SER A 131 12.04 22.78 9.53
N LEU A 132 12.48 23.99 9.89
CA LEU A 132 11.66 24.96 10.60
C LEU A 132 10.56 25.55 9.72
N TYR A 133 10.86 25.85 8.45
CA TYR A 133 9.84 26.29 7.49
C TYR A 133 8.75 25.23 7.27
N TRP A 134 9.14 23.96 7.11
CA TRP A 134 8.18 22.86 7.00
C TRP A 134 7.29 22.74 8.24
N ALA A 135 7.88 22.78 9.44
CA ALA A 135 7.14 22.65 10.69
C ALA A 135 6.19 23.84 10.93
N LEU A 136 6.62 25.08 10.63
CA LEU A 136 5.75 26.25 10.71
C LEU A 136 4.62 26.21 9.67
N GLY A 137 4.89 25.71 8.46
CA GLY A 137 3.87 25.56 7.42
C GLY A 137 2.81 24.49 7.76
N GLU A 138 3.22 23.35 8.31
CA GLU A 138 2.28 22.33 8.82
C GLU A 138 1.40 22.88 9.95
N ALA A 139 1.96 23.70 10.84
CA ALA A 139 1.22 24.33 11.94
C ALA A 139 0.15 25.33 11.45
N GLU A 140 0.49 26.14 10.44
CA GLU A 140 -0.47 27.07 9.82
C GLU A 140 -1.61 26.32 9.12
N GLN A 141 -1.30 25.25 8.38
CA GLN A 141 -2.32 24.42 7.72
C GLN A 141 -3.27 23.75 8.72
N GLN A 142 -2.74 23.27 9.85
CA GLN A 142 -3.58 22.71 10.92
C GLN A 142 -4.49 23.77 11.58
N GLN A 143 -4.02 25.01 11.71
CA GLN A 143 -4.82 26.13 12.21
C GLN A 143 -5.91 26.53 11.21
N ASP A 144 -5.58 26.63 9.92
CA ASP A 144 -6.52 26.95 8.85
C ASP A 144 -7.57 25.84 8.65
N ASP A 145 -7.17 24.57 8.67
CA ASP A 145 -8.09 23.44 8.53
C ASP A 145 -8.97 23.27 9.78
N GLY A 146 -8.43 23.54 10.97
CA GLY A 146 -9.22 23.63 12.21
C GLY A 146 -10.27 24.75 12.16
N ALA A 147 -9.91 25.92 11.64
CA ALA A 147 -10.83 27.03 11.42
C ALA A 147 -11.91 26.70 10.36
N ARG A 148 -11.55 25.98 9.28
CA ARG A 148 -12.47 25.53 8.23
C ARG A 148 -13.42 24.41 8.65
N VAL A 149 -13.08 23.60 9.66
CA VAL A 149 -14.01 22.60 10.23
C VAL A 149 -15.07 23.28 11.11
N ILE A 150 -14.71 24.39 11.76
CA ILE A 150 -15.66 25.19 12.56
C ILE A 150 -16.60 26.01 11.67
N GLU A 151 -16.14 26.45 10.50
CA GLU A 151 -17.04 26.93 9.43
C GLU A 151 -17.88 25.75 8.91
N GLN A 152 -19.19 25.75 9.20
CA GLN A 152 -20.13 24.81 8.62
C GLN A 152 -19.99 24.80 7.10
N ARG A 153 -19.44 23.72 6.53
CA ARG A 153 -19.43 23.50 5.09
C ARG A 153 -20.87 23.61 4.58
N ARG A 154 -21.19 24.69 3.86
CA ARG A 154 -22.39 24.69 3.01
C ARG A 154 -22.19 23.59 1.97
N PRO A 155 -23.08 22.58 1.88
CA PRO A 155 -22.98 21.61 0.81
C PRO A 155 -23.09 22.35 -0.52
N VAL A 156 -22.15 22.11 -1.42
CA VAL A 156 -22.23 22.60 -2.80
C VAL A 156 -23.44 21.89 -3.44
N PRO A 157 -24.48 22.60 -3.90
CA PRO A 157 -25.60 21.95 -4.55
C PRO A 157 -25.08 21.19 -5.77
N ALA A 158 -25.32 19.87 -5.79
CA ALA A 158 -25.00 19.06 -6.95
C ALA A 158 -25.80 19.59 -8.15
N ARG A 159 -25.12 19.87 -9.26
CA ARG A 159 -25.79 20.25 -10.51
C ARG A 159 -26.39 18.97 -11.12
N ILE A 160 -27.61 18.63 -10.72
CA ILE A 160 -28.35 17.43 -11.19
C ILE A 160 -28.87 17.62 -12.63
N THR A 161 -28.86 18.85 -13.15
CA THR A 161 -29.25 19.16 -14.53
C THR A 161 -28.02 19.53 -15.34
N GLY A 162 -27.53 18.57 -16.14
CA GLY A 162 -26.37 18.76 -17.01
C GLY A 162 -26.36 17.78 -18.17
N PRO A 163 -25.55 18.02 -19.22
CA PRO A 163 -25.41 17.07 -20.31
C PRO A 163 -24.98 15.69 -19.77
N GLY A 164 -25.80 14.66 -20.00
CA GLY A 164 -25.58 13.30 -19.47
C GLY A 164 -26.25 12.97 -18.13
N SER A 165 -26.99 13.89 -17.50
CA SER A 165 -27.65 13.66 -16.19
C SER A 165 -28.92 12.79 -16.24
N GLY A 166 -29.29 12.25 -17.40
CA GLY A 166 -30.53 11.48 -17.59
C GLY A 166 -31.81 12.33 -17.50
N THR A 167 -31.71 13.62 -17.16
CA THR A 167 -32.82 14.58 -17.05
C THR A 167 -32.84 15.58 -18.20
N HIS A 168 -32.20 15.25 -19.32
CA HIS A 168 -32.18 16.12 -20.50
C HIS A 168 -33.58 16.18 -21.14
N PRO A 169 -34.10 17.37 -21.52
CA PRO A 169 -35.48 17.54 -22.00
C PRO A 169 -35.85 16.59 -23.14
N GLU A 170 -34.96 16.42 -24.12
CA GLU A 170 -35.17 15.54 -25.27
C GLU A 170 -35.25 14.05 -24.90
N LEU A 171 -34.47 13.60 -23.92
CA LEU A 171 -34.53 12.21 -23.46
C LEU A 171 -35.87 11.95 -22.77
N MET A 172 -36.30 12.89 -21.92
CA MET A 172 -37.59 12.80 -21.24
C MET A 172 -38.74 12.78 -22.25
N GLU A 173 -38.71 13.63 -23.27
CA GLU A 173 -39.73 13.66 -24.31
C GLU A 173 -39.77 12.33 -25.12
N ARG A 174 -38.60 11.76 -25.46
CA ARG A 174 -38.52 10.45 -26.12
C ARG A 174 -39.07 9.31 -25.27
N LEU A 175 -38.73 9.28 -23.98
CA LEU A 175 -39.25 8.27 -23.05
C LEU A 175 -40.76 8.39 -22.87
N THR A 176 -41.28 9.62 -22.80
CA THR A 176 -42.72 9.88 -22.68
C THR A 176 -43.46 9.44 -23.95
N ARG A 177 -42.90 9.70 -25.13
CA ARG A 177 -43.46 9.27 -26.41
C ARG A 177 -43.44 7.74 -26.56
N GLN A 178 -42.34 7.10 -26.17
CA GLN A 178 -42.20 5.64 -26.18
C GLN A 178 -43.19 4.96 -25.22
N ALA A 179 -43.48 5.56 -24.06
CA ALA A 179 -44.47 5.05 -23.12
C ALA A 179 -45.93 5.22 -23.61
N LEU A 180 -46.18 6.15 -24.54
CA LEU A 180 -47.52 6.40 -25.11
C LEU A 180 -47.77 5.60 -26.40
N GLU A 181 -46.72 5.24 -27.14
CA GLU A 181 -46.81 4.53 -28.44
C GLU A 181 -46.55 3.02 -28.33
N GLY A 182 -45.97 2.53 -27.23
CA GLY A 182 -45.76 1.10 -26.98
C GLY A 182 -47.02 0.43 -26.44
N SER A 183 -47.66 -0.41 -27.26
CA SER A 183 -48.76 -1.28 -26.85
C SER A 183 -48.33 -2.15 -25.65
N ASN A 184 -48.87 -1.85 -24.46
CA ASN A 184 -48.66 -2.62 -23.23
C ASN A 184 -49.31 -4.02 -23.29
N ASP A 185 -50.03 -4.34 -24.36
CA ASP A 185 -50.76 -5.60 -24.49
C ASP A 185 -49.80 -6.78 -24.72
N ASP A 186 -48.72 -6.60 -25.49
CA ASP A 186 -47.77 -7.68 -25.83
C ASP A 186 -46.97 -8.14 -24.60
N VAL A 187 -46.65 -7.23 -23.67
CA VAL A 187 -45.88 -7.55 -22.45
C VAL A 187 -46.77 -8.24 -21.42
N LEU A 188 -48.03 -7.84 -21.31
CA LEU A 188 -49.00 -8.48 -20.42
C LEU A 188 -49.35 -9.90 -20.88
N GLU A 189 -49.46 -10.13 -22.20
CA GLU A 189 -49.73 -11.45 -22.76
C GLU A 189 -48.56 -12.43 -22.53
N LEU A 190 -47.32 -11.94 -22.65
CA LEU A 190 -46.09 -12.71 -22.39
C LEU A 190 -45.90 -13.04 -20.90
N LEU A 191 -46.29 -12.13 -20.00
CA LEU A 191 -46.26 -12.36 -18.55
C LEU A 191 -47.38 -13.31 -18.10
N ALA A 192 -48.55 -13.27 -18.75
CA ALA A 192 -49.64 -14.19 -18.48
C ALA A 192 -49.30 -15.63 -18.91
N GLN A 193 -48.64 -15.82 -20.04
CA GLN A 193 -48.18 -17.14 -20.51
C GLN A 193 -47.12 -17.73 -19.59
N ARG A 194 -46.20 -16.92 -19.07
CA ARG A 194 -45.15 -17.38 -18.15
C ARG A 194 -45.68 -17.80 -16.78
N ALA A 195 -46.75 -17.16 -16.31
CA ALA A 195 -47.40 -17.53 -15.05
C ALA A 195 -48.19 -18.86 -15.13
N ALA A 196 -48.62 -19.27 -16.33
CA ALA A 196 -49.33 -20.54 -16.52
C ALA A 196 -48.41 -21.77 -16.52
N ASP A 197 -47.16 -21.62 -16.96
CA ASP A 197 -46.17 -22.72 -17.04
C ASP A 197 -45.53 -23.08 -15.68
N GLU A 198 -45.50 -22.15 -14.71
CA GLU A 198 -44.87 -22.38 -13.39
C GLU A 198 -45.80 -23.08 -12.36
N GLY A 199 -47.01 -23.47 -12.76
CA GLY A 199 -48.06 -23.98 -11.86
C GLY A 199 -48.17 -25.50 -11.66
N ASN A 200 -47.28 -26.34 -12.21
CA ASN A 200 -47.40 -27.80 -12.10
C ASN A 200 -46.23 -28.45 -11.35
N PRO A 201 -46.30 -28.61 -10.01
CA PRO A 201 -45.32 -29.38 -9.27
C PRO A 201 -45.65 -30.87 -9.38
N ARG A 202 -44.72 -31.65 -9.93
CA ARG A 202 -44.57 -33.08 -9.64
C ARG A 202 -43.24 -33.31 -8.94
#